data_AF-A0A9P6AB67-F1
#
_entry.id   AF-A0A9P6AB67-F1
#
_cell.length_a   1.000
_cell.length_b   1.000
_cell.length_c   1.000
_cell.angle_alpha   90.00
_cell.angle_beta   90.00
_cell.angle_gamma   90.00
#
_symmetry.space_group_name_H-M   'P 1'
#
loop_
_entity.id
_entity.type
_entity.pdbx_description
1 polymer ?
#
loop_
_entity_poly.entity_id
_entity_poly.type
_entity_poly.pdbx_seq_one_letter_code
_entity_poly.pdbx_strand_id
1 'polypeptide(L)'
;MKRPASPVFDHDSKAPRAIISSEPFTGTVIRFHNEVVATLKEIVYRQYALIGRGACAFRGEVNGHSDLSGKDLMVKISWPSQWRTTEVKFLEAARSYALSQNDEHILGHIPQVFLHQDFYSTVDGPRGNCAFVNDDHQVLRVIVMDSYFPMTQLHTAPDFSQVIIDVVKRHRGLHDGAKILHRDISMNNIMFRRGENNRVIGVLIDFDLAVFVKADPDHVTVTLHLDRRFRTGTAPFMAIDLLEENDKIHWVRHDLESVLWVIIWYTARYHEGIETTMAFQIWRKSDMARIAVQKARLFTKARMYEPTEHFLPLAVWVRPLLRMFAEGQQVRDEISYKAKYGGGQTSETGDLETLGGHITYQTFLHILGEA
;
A
#
# COMPACT_ATOMS: atom_id res chain seq x y z
N MET A 1 -20.10 18.18 -34.97
CA MET A 1 -19.79 16.77 -34.64
C MET A 1 -20.41 16.44 -33.29
N LYS A 2 -21.33 15.47 -33.23
CA LYS A 2 -21.92 15.00 -31.96
C LYS A 2 -20.82 14.29 -31.16
N ARG A 3 -20.66 14.63 -29.87
CA ARG A 3 -19.78 13.86 -28.96
C ARG A 3 -20.27 12.40 -28.94
N PRO A 4 -19.37 11.40 -29.04
CA PRO A 4 -19.77 10.01 -28.81
C PRO A 4 -20.32 9.87 -27.39
N ALA A 5 -21.33 9.01 -27.22
CA ALA A 5 -21.93 8.73 -25.92
C ALA A 5 -20.91 8.07 -24.99
N SER A 6 -20.86 8.52 -23.73
CA SER A 6 -20.00 7.91 -22.70
C SER A 6 -20.41 6.46 -22.44
N PRO A 7 -19.46 5.56 -22.15
CA PRO A 7 -19.78 4.17 -21.83
C PRO A 7 -20.57 4.06 -20.50
N VAL A 8 -21.63 3.26 -20.52
CA VAL A 8 -22.45 2.90 -19.34
C VAL A 8 -22.23 1.42 -19.06
N PHE A 9 -21.95 1.08 -17.81
CA PHE A 9 -21.86 -0.30 -17.33
C PHE A 9 -23.13 -0.63 -16.54
N ASP A 10 -23.93 -1.56 -17.06
CA ASP A 10 -25.17 -2.07 -16.46
C ASP A 10 -25.21 -3.61 -16.56
N HIS A 11 -25.87 -4.27 -15.61
CA HIS A 11 -25.94 -5.74 -15.42
C HIS A 11 -26.41 -6.48 -16.68
N ASP A 12 -27.32 -5.87 -17.46
CA ASP A 12 -27.94 -6.48 -18.65
C ASP A 12 -27.43 -5.89 -19.99
N SER A 13 -26.45 -4.99 -19.95
CA SER A 13 -26.02 -4.23 -21.14
C SER A 13 -24.81 -4.83 -21.86
N LYS A 14 -24.92 -5.03 -23.18
CA LYS A 14 -23.77 -5.31 -24.06
C LYS A 14 -22.81 -4.11 -24.03
N ALA A 15 -21.52 -4.36 -23.80
CA ALA A 15 -20.53 -3.30 -23.69
C ALA A 15 -20.43 -2.48 -24.99
N PRO A 16 -20.41 -1.14 -24.93
CA PRO A 16 -20.22 -0.32 -26.12
C PRO A 16 -18.82 -0.55 -26.72
N ARG A 17 -18.76 -0.68 -28.05
CA ARG A 17 -17.50 -0.69 -28.82
C ARG A 17 -16.75 0.63 -28.55
N ALA A 18 -15.64 0.56 -27.81
CA ALA A 18 -14.82 1.72 -27.52
C ALA A 18 -14.11 2.20 -28.80
N ILE A 19 -14.44 3.42 -29.24
CA ILE A 19 -13.61 4.20 -30.15
C ILE A 19 -12.51 4.83 -29.29
N ILE A 20 -11.25 4.60 -29.67
CA ILE A 20 -10.05 5.08 -28.99
C ILE A 20 -10.06 6.62 -28.97
N SER A 21 -10.47 7.19 -27.84
CA SER A 21 -10.32 8.60 -27.50
C SER A 21 -9.23 8.74 -26.42
N SER A 22 -8.56 9.89 -26.39
CA SER A 22 -7.35 10.16 -25.60
C SER A 22 -7.52 10.11 -24.07
N GLU A 23 -8.74 9.92 -23.56
CA GLU A 23 -9.01 9.62 -22.13
C GLU A 23 -10.17 8.60 -22.02
N PRO A 24 -9.90 7.29 -22.01
CA PRO A 24 -10.91 6.28 -22.32
C PRO A 24 -11.99 6.05 -21.24
N PHE A 25 -11.92 6.70 -20.07
CA PHE A 25 -12.81 6.41 -18.94
C PHE A 25 -13.49 7.63 -18.31
N THR A 26 -13.05 8.85 -18.63
CA THR A 26 -13.70 10.09 -18.14
C THR A 26 -15.15 10.15 -18.61
N GLY A 27 -16.09 10.39 -17.69
CA GLY A 27 -17.53 10.42 -17.96
C GLY A 27 -18.20 9.04 -17.99
N THR A 28 -17.46 7.96 -17.72
CA THR A 28 -18.02 6.61 -17.59
C THR A 28 -19.00 6.56 -16.43
N VAL A 29 -20.13 5.89 -16.64
CA VAL A 29 -21.17 5.68 -15.63
C VAL A 29 -21.19 4.22 -15.21
N ILE A 30 -21.07 3.99 -13.89
CA ILE A 30 -21.10 2.66 -13.27
C ILE A 30 -22.37 2.57 -12.44
N ARG A 31 -23.24 1.62 -12.78
CA ARG A 31 -24.45 1.32 -12.02
C ARG A 31 -24.21 0.12 -11.10
N PHE A 32 -24.44 0.31 -9.81
CA PHE A 32 -24.38 -0.74 -8.79
C PHE A 32 -25.74 -1.46 -8.69
N HIS A 33 -25.77 -2.67 -8.10
CA HIS A 33 -27.00 -3.46 -7.95
C HIS A 33 -28.10 -2.78 -7.12
N ASN A 34 -27.74 -1.81 -6.27
CA ASN A 34 -28.66 -1.04 -5.45
C ASN A 34 -29.15 0.24 -6.15
N GLU A 35 -29.02 0.31 -7.49
CA GLU A 35 -29.35 1.48 -8.33
C GLU A 35 -28.54 2.75 -8.04
N VAL A 36 -27.54 2.68 -7.16
CA VAL A 36 -26.58 3.77 -6.95
C VAL A 36 -25.70 3.87 -8.19
N VAL A 37 -25.39 5.11 -8.59
CA VAL A 37 -24.65 5.40 -9.82
C VAL A 37 -23.40 6.20 -9.49
N ALA A 38 -22.22 5.68 -9.86
CA ALA A 38 -20.96 6.42 -9.80
C ALA A 38 -20.55 6.89 -11.19
N THR A 39 -20.21 8.17 -11.33
CA THR A 39 -19.69 8.75 -12.56
C THR A 39 -18.21 9.09 -12.39
N LEU A 40 -17.36 8.53 -13.25
CA LEU A 40 -15.92 8.83 -13.25
C LEU A 40 -15.68 10.22 -13.84
N LYS A 41 -14.95 11.08 -13.13
CA LYS A 41 -14.68 12.46 -13.57
C LYS A 41 -13.27 12.63 -14.08
N GLU A 42 -12.28 12.55 -13.20
CA GLU A 42 -10.87 12.73 -13.56
C GLU A 42 -10.05 11.55 -13.06
N ILE A 43 -9.00 11.20 -13.81
CA ILE A 43 -8.03 10.19 -13.39
C ILE A 43 -7.10 10.84 -12.37
N VAL A 44 -7.07 10.28 -11.15
CA VAL A 44 -6.15 10.70 -10.08
C VAL A 44 -4.90 9.82 -10.09
N TYR A 45 -5.05 8.55 -10.44
CA TYR A 45 -3.94 7.60 -10.52
C TYR A 45 -4.20 6.54 -11.58
N ARG A 46 -3.14 6.10 -12.26
CA ARG A 46 -3.19 4.98 -13.20
C ARG A 46 -1.90 4.15 -13.10
N GLN A 47 -2.06 2.87 -12.84
CA GLN A 47 -0.97 1.91 -12.94
C GLN A 47 -0.95 1.28 -14.35
N TYR A 48 0.11 1.55 -15.11
CA TYR A 48 0.35 0.88 -16.39
C TYR A 48 1.02 -0.48 -16.11
N ALA A 49 0.25 -1.56 -16.16
CA ALA A 49 0.78 -2.92 -16.16
C ALA A 49 0.52 -3.58 -17.52
N LEU A 50 1.58 -4.05 -18.18
CA LEU A 50 1.47 -4.81 -19.44
C LEU A 50 0.70 -6.13 -19.25
N ILE A 51 0.77 -6.71 -18.05
CA ILE A 51 0.03 -7.89 -17.56
C ILE A 51 -0.18 -7.66 -16.05
N GLY A 52 -1.42 -7.72 -15.54
CA GLY A 52 -1.72 -7.52 -14.11
C GLY A 52 -3.09 -6.89 -13.82
N ARG A 53 -3.29 -6.43 -12.57
CA ARG A 53 -4.59 -5.92 -12.08
C ARG A 53 -5.03 -4.57 -12.66
N GLY A 54 -4.11 -3.83 -13.30
CA GLY A 54 -4.43 -2.58 -14.01
C GLY A 54 -5.23 -1.56 -13.19
N ALA A 55 -4.82 -1.26 -11.94
CA ALA A 55 -5.59 -0.38 -11.07
C ALA A 55 -5.60 1.07 -11.59
N CYS A 56 -6.78 1.69 -11.59
CA CYS A 56 -7.01 3.10 -11.88
C CYS A 56 -7.83 3.71 -10.75
N ALA A 57 -7.46 4.90 -10.27
CA ALA A 57 -8.24 5.68 -9.33
C ALA A 57 -8.77 6.93 -10.02
N PHE A 58 -10.06 7.19 -9.81
CA PHE A 58 -10.76 8.34 -10.37
C PHE A 58 -11.34 9.17 -9.24
N ARG A 59 -11.37 10.49 -9.39
CA ARG A 59 -12.37 11.28 -8.69
C ARG A 59 -13.73 10.95 -9.29
N GLY A 60 -14.72 10.72 -8.45
CA GLY A 60 -16.06 10.34 -8.89
C GLY A 60 -17.16 11.07 -8.16
N GLU A 61 -18.31 11.15 -8.81
CA GLU A 61 -19.56 11.64 -8.23
C GLU A 61 -20.53 10.48 -8.07
N VAL A 62 -21.16 10.37 -6.91
CA VAL A 62 -22.11 9.31 -6.61
C VAL A 62 -23.52 9.88 -6.46
N ASN A 63 -24.45 9.33 -7.24
CA ASN A 63 -25.86 9.69 -7.26
C ASN A 63 -26.72 8.49 -6.82
N GLY A 64 -27.90 8.76 -6.25
CA GLY A 64 -28.80 7.69 -5.76
C GLY A 64 -28.48 7.18 -4.35
N HIS A 65 -27.53 7.82 -3.65
CA HIS A 65 -27.22 7.55 -2.24
C HIS A 65 -27.25 8.88 -1.47
N SER A 66 -28.19 9.03 -0.53
CA SER A 66 -28.44 10.30 0.19
C SER A 66 -27.18 10.87 0.83
N ASP A 67 -26.37 10.00 1.44
CA ASP A 67 -25.22 10.43 2.24
C ASP A 67 -23.94 10.66 1.44
N LEU A 68 -23.94 10.33 0.14
CA LEU A 68 -22.77 10.42 -0.75
C LEU A 68 -22.94 11.50 -1.83
N SER A 69 -24.17 11.93 -2.09
CA SER A 69 -24.48 12.97 -3.06
C SER A 69 -23.72 14.26 -2.73
N GLY A 70 -22.97 14.77 -3.70
CA GLY A 70 -22.19 16.01 -3.58
C GLY A 70 -20.86 15.88 -2.82
N LYS A 71 -20.47 14.68 -2.36
CA LYS A 71 -19.14 14.45 -1.77
C LYS A 71 -18.06 14.28 -2.84
N ASP A 72 -16.85 14.74 -2.53
CA ASP A 72 -15.65 14.43 -3.31
C ASP A 72 -15.17 13.01 -2.95
N LEU A 73 -15.40 12.06 -3.84
CA LEU A 73 -15.15 10.64 -3.61
C LEU A 73 -14.11 10.10 -4.59
N MET A 74 -13.43 9.05 -4.17
CA MET A 74 -12.53 8.28 -4.99
C MET A 74 -13.19 6.98 -5.44
N VAL A 75 -13.12 6.70 -6.74
CA VAL A 75 -13.58 5.46 -7.37
C VAL A 75 -12.36 4.70 -7.87
N LYS A 76 -12.01 3.62 -7.18
CA LYS A 76 -10.93 2.70 -7.56
C LYS A 76 -11.51 1.59 -8.43
N ILE A 77 -10.91 1.41 -9.60
CA ILE A 77 -11.24 0.36 -10.55
C ILE A 77 -10.02 -0.54 -10.73
N SER A 78 -10.22 -1.85 -10.67
CA SER A 78 -9.15 -2.83 -10.88
C SER A 78 -9.69 -4.14 -11.45
N TRP A 79 -8.79 -5.00 -11.92
CA TRP A 79 -9.09 -6.32 -12.46
C TRP A 79 -8.33 -7.44 -11.76
N PRO A 80 -8.58 -7.70 -10.45
CA PRO A 80 -7.95 -8.78 -9.73
C PRO A 80 -8.47 -10.16 -10.16
N SER A 81 -7.75 -11.21 -9.78
CA SER A 81 -8.29 -12.58 -9.77
C SER A 81 -9.47 -12.65 -8.79
N GLN A 82 -10.55 -13.31 -9.18
CA GLN A 82 -11.75 -13.50 -8.36
C GLN A 82 -11.48 -14.31 -7.08
N TRP A 83 -10.44 -15.14 -7.09
CA TRP A 83 -10.05 -15.98 -5.95
C TRP A 83 -9.24 -15.23 -4.89
N ARG A 84 -8.85 -13.98 -5.18
CA ARG A 84 -8.03 -13.19 -4.27
C ARG A 84 -8.90 -12.52 -3.20
N THR A 85 -8.47 -12.61 -1.94
CA THR A 85 -9.00 -11.79 -0.85
C THR A 85 -9.00 -10.32 -1.24
N THR A 86 -10.13 -9.65 -1.03
CA THR A 86 -10.35 -8.27 -1.49
C THR A 86 -9.76 -7.28 -0.48
N GLU A 87 -9.29 -6.11 -0.96
CA GLU A 87 -8.93 -4.99 -0.07
C GLU A 87 -10.07 -4.65 0.90
N VAL A 88 -11.32 -4.72 0.44
CA VAL A 88 -12.51 -4.48 1.27
C VAL A 88 -12.56 -5.42 2.48
N LYS A 89 -12.26 -6.72 2.31
CA LYS A 89 -12.25 -7.68 3.44
C LYS A 89 -11.22 -7.31 4.51
N PHE A 90 -10.04 -6.82 4.12
CA PHE A 90 -9.04 -6.35 5.08
C PHE A 90 -9.50 -5.09 5.82
N LEU A 91 -10.09 -4.14 5.08
CA LEU A 91 -10.61 -2.90 5.66
C LEU A 91 -11.79 -3.18 6.61
N GLU A 92 -12.70 -4.08 6.26
CA GLU A 92 -13.80 -4.52 7.11
C GLU A 92 -13.28 -5.18 8.39
N ALA A 93 -12.35 -6.13 8.28
CA ALA A 93 -11.75 -6.77 9.44
C ALA A 93 -11.05 -5.76 10.38
N ALA A 94 -10.31 -4.80 9.81
CA ALA A 94 -9.70 -3.72 10.57
C ALA A 94 -10.74 -2.85 11.29
N ARG A 95 -11.85 -2.50 10.61
CA ARG A 95 -12.95 -1.72 11.18
C ARG A 95 -13.69 -2.47 12.28
N SER A 96 -14.01 -3.75 12.07
CA SER A 96 -14.66 -4.59 13.08
C SER A 96 -13.80 -4.72 14.33
N TYR A 97 -12.49 -4.92 14.17
CA TYR A 97 -11.56 -4.92 15.30
C TYR A 97 -11.58 -3.58 16.04
N ALA A 98 -11.43 -2.47 15.31
CA ALA A 98 -11.41 -1.13 15.89
C ALA A 98 -12.69 -0.82 16.70
N LEU A 99 -13.86 -1.14 16.16
CA LEU A 99 -15.14 -0.99 16.86
C LEU A 99 -15.22 -1.88 18.11
N SER A 100 -14.73 -3.12 18.04
CA SER A 100 -14.74 -4.04 19.19
C SER A 100 -13.88 -3.57 20.37
N GLN A 101 -12.83 -2.81 20.09
CA GLN A 101 -11.90 -2.28 21.09
C GLN A 101 -12.22 -0.83 21.48
N ASN A 102 -13.27 -0.24 20.90
CA ASN A 102 -13.54 1.20 20.98
C ASN A 102 -12.32 2.05 20.58
N ASP A 103 -11.55 1.56 19.61
CA ASP A 103 -10.35 2.21 19.07
C ASP A 103 -10.71 3.06 17.85
N GLU A 104 -11.26 4.24 18.11
CA GLU A 104 -11.55 5.23 17.07
C GLU A 104 -10.29 5.66 16.28
N HIS A 105 -9.10 5.44 16.84
CA HIS A 105 -7.84 5.80 16.22
C HIS A 105 -7.41 4.88 15.08
N ILE A 106 -7.97 3.69 14.91
CA ILE A 106 -7.75 2.91 13.68
C ILE A 106 -8.68 3.41 12.56
N LEU A 107 -9.95 3.67 12.88
CA LEU A 107 -10.99 4.04 11.92
C LEU A 107 -10.66 5.30 11.12
N GLY A 108 -9.98 6.26 11.76
CA GLY A 108 -9.60 7.53 11.15
C GLY A 108 -8.39 7.46 10.20
N HIS A 109 -7.68 6.33 10.13
CA HIS A 109 -6.38 6.19 9.48
C HIS A 109 -6.31 5.07 8.44
N ILE A 110 -7.46 4.46 8.11
CA ILE A 110 -7.64 3.52 7.00
C ILE A 110 -8.76 4.00 6.07
N PRO A 111 -8.77 3.60 4.78
CA PRO A 111 -9.83 3.94 3.84
C PRO A 111 -11.24 3.70 4.37
N GLN A 112 -12.13 4.67 4.18
CA GLN A 112 -13.58 4.48 4.37
C GLN A 112 -14.21 4.09 3.05
N VAL A 113 -14.59 2.81 2.94
CA VAL A 113 -15.31 2.26 1.79
C VAL A 113 -16.80 2.48 2.00
N PHE A 114 -17.46 3.07 1.01
CA PHE A 114 -18.90 3.30 1.01
C PHE A 114 -19.64 2.30 0.12
N LEU A 115 -19.06 1.97 -1.03
CA LEU A 115 -19.64 1.03 -1.99
C LEU A 115 -18.52 0.18 -2.56
N HIS A 116 -18.80 -1.09 -2.81
CA HIS A 116 -17.92 -1.94 -3.59
C HIS A 116 -18.74 -2.98 -4.33
N GLN A 117 -18.30 -3.35 -5.53
CA GLN A 117 -18.94 -4.39 -6.32
C GLN A 117 -17.94 -5.04 -7.27
N ASP A 118 -18.05 -6.36 -7.38
CA ASP A 118 -17.38 -7.15 -8.41
C ASP A 118 -18.35 -7.38 -9.57
N PHE A 119 -17.91 -7.00 -10.76
CA PHE A 119 -18.60 -7.20 -12.03
C PHE A 119 -17.90 -8.34 -12.77
N TYR A 120 -18.60 -9.46 -12.91
CA TYR A 120 -18.10 -10.64 -13.60
C TYR A 120 -18.33 -10.44 -15.10
N SER A 121 -17.29 -10.65 -15.92
CA SER A 121 -17.47 -10.59 -17.37
C SER A 121 -18.33 -11.77 -17.80
N THR A 122 -19.49 -11.51 -18.39
CA THR A 122 -20.05 -12.45 -19.37
C THR A 122 -19.20 -12.35 -20.65
N VAL A 123 -19.27 -13.39 -21.49
CA VAL A 123 -18.46 -13.59 -22.70
C VAL A 123 -18.48 -12.39 -23.68
N ASP A 124 -19.44 -11.45 -23.53
CA ASP A 124 -19.66 -10.27 -24.38
C ASP A 124 -19.35 -8.92 -23.70
N GLY A 125 -18.63 -8.91 -22.57
CA GLY A 125 -18.25 -7.69 -21.84
C GLY A 125 -17.14 -6.86 -22.53
N PRO A 126 -16.73 -5.71 -21.98
CA PRO A 126 -15.75 -4.79 -22.57
C PRO A 126 -14.36 -5.40 -22.77
N ARG A 127 -14.12 -6.60 -22.22
CA ARG A 127 -12.93 -7.41 -22.46
C ARG A 127 -13.07 -8.44 -23.58
N GLY A 128 -14.28 -8.78 -24.04
CA GLY A 128 -14.48 -9.61 -25.24
C GLY A 128 -13.89 -8.99 -26.51
N ASN A 129 -13.64 -7.67 -26.52
CA ASN A 129 -12.95 -6.95 -27.60
C ASN A 129 -11.48 -6.58 -27.30
N CYS A 130 -10.94 -6.94 -26.13
CA CYS A 130 -9.53 -6.71 -25.79
C CYS A 130 -8.76 -8.03 -25.98
N ALA A 131 -8.17 -8.21 -27.15
CA ALA A 131 -7.49 -9.43 -27.60
C ALA A 131 -6.14 -9.70 -26.90
N PHE A 132 -6.03 -9.48 -25.59
CA PHE A 132 -4.80 -9.72 -24.85
C PHE A 132 -5.09 -10.39 -23.49
N VAL A 133 -4.71 -11.68 -23.44
CA VAL A 133 -4.36 -12.52 -22.28
C VAL A 133 -5.42 -13.53 -21.79
N ASN A 134 -4.98 -14.79 -21.82
CA ASN A 134 -5.57 -16.03 -21.29
C ASN A 134 -5.72 -15.99 -19.74
N ASP A 135 -6.92 -16.29 -19.25
CA ASP A 135 -7.30 -17.09 -18.04
C ASP A 135 -8.63 -16.56 -17.44
N ASP A 136 -9.64 -17.43 -17.40
CA ASP A 136 -11.09 -17.17 -17.22
C ASP A 136 -11.55 -16.67 -15.82
N HIS A 137 -10.70 -16.02 -15.02
CA HIS A 137 -10.99 -15.78 -13.59
C HIS A 137 -10.71 -14.36 -13.07
N GLN A 138 -10.61 -13.35 -13.93
CA GLN A 138 -10.50 -11.94 -13.50
C GLN A 138 -11.88 -11.26 -13.43
N VAL A 139 -12.09 -10.44 -12.39
CA VAL A 139 -13.33 -9.66 -12.19
C VAL A 139 -13.02 -8.17 -12.28
N LEU A 140 -13.94 -7.38 -12.83
CA LEU A 140 -13.88 -5.92 -12.70
C LEU A 140 -14.34 -5.55 -11.30
N ARG A 141 -13.43 -5.07 -10.45
CA ARG A 141 -13.73 -4.62 -9.10
C ARG A 141 -13.79 -3.10 -9.05
N VAL A 142 -14.89 -2.57 -8.53
CA VAL A 142 -15.10 -1.14 -8.30
C VAL A 142 -15.28 -0.90 -6.81
N ILE A 143 -14.53 0.05 -6.26
CA ILE A 143 -14.62 0.47 -4.85
C ILE A 143 -14.77 1.99 -4.82
N VAL A 144 -15.77 2.48 -4.10
CA VAL A 144 -16.00 3.89 -3.80
C VAL A 144 -15.58 4.16 -2.36
N MET A 145 -14.69 5.12 -2.16
CA MET A 145 -14.17 5.48 -0.85
C MET A 145 -13.93 6.99 -0.74
N ASP A 146 -13.55 7.46 0.45
CA ASP A 146 -13.12 8.83 0.66
C ASP A 146 -11.91 9.20 -0.23
N SER A 147 -11.84 10.48 -0.61
CA SER A 147 -10.66 11.06 -1.25
C SER A 147 -9.59 11.45 -0.23
N TYR A 148 -8.33 11.22 -0.59
CA TYR A 148 -7.16 11.54 0.24
C TYR A 148 -6.15 12.38 -0.55
N PHE A 149 -5.29 13.11 0.15
CA PHE A 149 -4.21 13.89 -0.44
C PHE A 149 -2.90 13.09 -0.45
N PRO A 150 -2.15 13.11 -1.56
CA PRO A 150 -0.87 12.41 -1.63
C PRO A 150 0.15 13.07 -0.71
N MET A 151 1.09 12.28 -0.17
CA MET A 151 2.12 12.77 0.75
C MET A 151 2.96 13.91 0.17
N THR A 152 3.08 14.02 -1.16
CA THR A 152 3.77 15.13 -1.85
C THR A 152 3.10 16.50 -1.66
N GLN A 153 1.89 16.57 -1.08
CA GLN A 153 1.27 17.85 -0.68
C GLN A 153 1.58 18.24 0.77
N LEU A 154 2.48 17.51 1.44
CA LEU A 154 2.96 17.89 2.77
C LEU A 154 4.12 18.88 2.62
N HIS A 155 3.88 20.10 3.10
CA HIS A 155 4.82 21.21 2.99
C HIS A 155 5.60 21.49 4.27
N THR A 156 5.41 20.74 5.36
CA THR A 156 6.10 20.98 6.64
C THR A 156 6.68 19.69 7.21
N ALA A 157 7.86 19.77 7.85
CA ALA A 157 8.41 18.63 8.58
C ALA A 157 7.46 18.11 9.68
N PRO A 158 6.79 18.97 10.48
CA PRO A 158 5.79 18.51 11.45
C PRO A 158 4.62 17.74 10.84
N ASP A 159 4.05 18.19 9.71
CA ASP A 159 2.94 17.48 9.07
C ASP A 159 3.39 16.11 8.53
N PHE A 160 4.58 16.06 7.90
CA PHE A 160 5.17 14.80 7.46
C PHE A 160 5.42 13.86 8.64
N SER A 161 6.00 14.36 9.73
CA SER A 161 6.23 13.59 10.95
C SER A 161 4.94 13.00 11.50
N GLN A 162 3.88 13.80 11.60
CA GLN A 162 2.57 13.35 12.08
C GLN A 162 2.04 12.20 11.21
N VAL A 163 2.12 12.32 9.88
CA VAL A 163 1.67 11.27 8.95
C VAL A 163 2.44 9.97 9.14
N ILE A 164 3.77 10.04 9.27
CA ILE A 164 4.60 8.85 9.48
C ILE A 164 4.27 8.19 10.83
N ILE A 165 4.17 8.98 11.91
CA ILE A 165 3.84 8.48 13.25
C ILE A 165 2.45 7.82 13.25
N ASP A 166 1.46 8.47 12.63
CA ASP A 166 0.11 7.94 12.46
C ASP A 166 0.13 6.58 11.76
N VAL A 167 0.84 6.48 10.63
CA VAL A 167 0.94 5.24 9.86
C VAL A 167 1.60 4.13 10.68
N VAL A 168 2.70 4.38 11.38
CA VAL A 168 3.39 3.36 12.18
C VAL A 168 2.50 2.88 13.34
N LYS A 169 1.86 3.80 14.08
CA LYS A 169 0.96 3.44 15.18
C LYS A 169 -0.24 2.63 14.69
N ARG A 170 -0.74 2.90 13.48
CA ARG A 170 -1.96 2.29 12.96
C ARG A 170 -1.66 0.97 12.29
N HIS A 171 -0.53 0.88 11.62
CA HIS A 171 0.05 -0.38 11.18
C HIS A 171 0.25 -1.34 12.36
N ARG A 172 0.68 -0.85 13.53
CA ARG A 172 0.67 -1.66 14.77
C ARG A 172 -0.71 -2.19 15.15
N GLY A 173 -1.74 -1.34 15.15
CA GLY A 173 -3.11 -1.76 15.44
C GLY A 173 -3.65 -2.79 14.43
N LEU A 174 -3.31 -2.62 13.15
CA LEU A 174 -3.64 -3.58 12.09
C LEU A 174 -2.95 -4.92 12.32
N HIS A 175 -1.66 -4.92 12.63
CA HIS A 175 -0.86 -6.13 12.83
C HIS A 175 -1.19 -6.85 14.14
N ASP A 176 -1.09 -6.15 15.26
CA ASP A 176 -1.24 -6.72 16.60
C ASP A 176 -2.71 -6.99 16.92
N GLY A 177 -3.62 -6.18 16.39
CA GLY A 177 -5.05 -6.27 16.62
C GLY A 177 -5.78 -7.08 15.57
N ALA A 178 -5.96 -6.48 14.40
CA ALA A 178 -6.72 -7.07 13.29
C ALA A 178 -6.02 -8.24 12.58
N LYS A 179 -4.76 -8.53 12.94
CA LYS A 179 -3.92 -9.56 12.33
C LYS A 179 -3.76 -9.37 10.83
N ILE A 180 -3.50 -8.14 10.40
CA ILE A 180 -3.27 -7.76 9.00
C ILE A 180 -1.83 -7.30 8.80
N LEU A 181 -1.17 -7.81 7.77
CA LEU A 181 0.12 -7.34 7.28
C LEU A 181 -0.08 -6.66 5.92
N HIS A 182 0.45 -5.45 5.73
CA HIS A 182 0.15 -4.61 4.57
C HIS A 182 0.93 -5.01 3.31
N ARG A 183 2.25 -5.22 3.47
CA ARG A 183 3.19 -5.74 2.45
C ARG A 183 3.50 -4.86 1.23
N ASP A 184 2.87 -3.69 1.12
CA ASP A 184 3.21 -2.70 0.09
C ASP A 184 3.20 -1.27 0.66
N ILE A 185 3.85 -1.07 1.80
CA ILE A 185 4.06 0.30 2.30
C ILE A 185 4.99 1.03 1.31
N SER A 186 4.49 2.12 0.76
CA SER A 186 5.20 2.94 -0.22
C SER A 186 4.80 4.40 -0.08
N MET A 187 5.59 5.30 -0.66
CA MET A 187 5.29 6.73 -0.69
C MET A 187 3.91 7.06 -1.29
N ASN A 188 3.42 6.22 -2.22
CA ASN A 188 2.12 6.43 -2.87
C ASN A 188 0.94 5.86 -2.06
N ASN A 189 1.22 4.89 -1.18
CA ASN A 189 0.20 4.23 -0.36
C ASN A 189 0.06 4.88 1.03
N ILE A 190 0.96 5.82 1.35
CA ILE A 190 0.82 6.73 2.49
C ILE A 190 0.23 8.04 1.98
N MET A 191 -0.99 8.33 2.41
CA MET A 191 -1.71 9.55 2.08
C MET A 191 -2.10 10.28 3.37
N PHE A 192 -2.77 11.42 3.24
CA PHE A 192 -3.32 12.12 4.40
C PHE A 192 -4.70 12.72 4.10
N ARG A 193 -5.43 13.01 5.16
CA ARG A 193 -6.62 13.88 5.12
C ARG A 193 -6.47 14.99 6.15
N ARG A 194 -7.34 15.99 6.04
CA ARG A 194 -7.45 17.07 7.03
C ARG A 194 -8.70 16.82 7.86
N GLY A 195 -8.51 16.65 9.16
CA GLY A 195 -9.59 16.52 10.14
C GLY A 195 -10.05 17.88 10.65
N GLU A 196 -10.72 17.86 11.80
CA GLU A 196 -11.10 19.07 12.54
C GLU A 196 -9.88 19.96 12.80
N ASN A 197 -10.10 21.28 12.80
CA ASN A 197 -9.07 22.29 13.02
C ASN A 197 -7.88 22.17 12.06
N ASN A 198 -8.10 21.68 10.84
CA ASN A 198 -7.08 21.52 9.80
C ASN A 198 -5.96 20.53 10.16
N ARG A 199 -6.16 19.69 11.19
CA ARG A 199 -5.17 18.70 11.63
C ARG A 199 -4.89 17.69 10.53
N VAL A 200 -3.61 17.48 10.24
CA VAL A 200 -3.15 16.44 9.31
C VAL A 200 -3.28 15.07 9.98
N ILE A 201 -3.89 14.13 9.27
CA ILE A 201 -4.11 12.75 9.71
C ILE A 201 -3.57 11.82 8.63
N GLY A 202 -2.57 11.01 8.97
CA GLY A 202 -1.99 10.02 8.07
C GLY A 202 -2.96 8.86 7.81
N VAL A 203 -3.06 8.42 6.55
CA VAL A 203 -3.93 7.33 6.12
C VAL A 203 -3.10 6.34 5.31
N LEU A 204 -3.10 5.07 5.71
CA LEU A 204 -2.49 3.98 4.94
C LEU A 204 -3.56 3.39 4.02
N ILE A 205 -3.35 3.46 2.71
CA ILE A 205 -4.28 2.98 1.68
C ILE A 205 -3.71 1.75 0.96
N ASP A 206 -4.54 1.12 0.13
CA ASP A 206 -4.14 0.07 -0.83
C ASP A 206 -3.75 -1.28 -0.20
N PHE A 207 -4.75 -1.97 0.36
CA PHE A 207 -4.59 -3.29 0.99
C PHE A 207 -4.64 -4.45 -0.02
N ASP A 208 -4.46 -4.18 -1.31
CA ASP A 208 -4.53 -5.18 -2.37
C ASP A 208 -3.44 -6.28 -2.26
N LEU A 209 -2.32 -5.97 -1.61
CA LEU A 209 -1.22 -6.90 -1.34
C LEU A 209 -1.19 -7.43 0.10
N ALA A 210 -2.16 -7.01 0.93
CA ALA A 210 -2.25 -7.40 2.31
C ALA A 210 -2.59 -8.89 2.49
N VAL A 211 -2.31 -9.41 3.68
CA VAL A 211 -2.63 -10.78 4.12
C VAL A 211 -2.98 -10.81 5.60
N PHE A 212 -3.73 -11.82 6.01
CA PHE A 212 -3.94 -12.11 7.42
C PHE A 212 -2.72 -12.86 7.99
N VAL A 213 -2.25 -12.48 9.18
CA VAL A 213 -1.07 -13.08 9.82
C VAL A 213 -1.40 -14.36 10.60
N LYS A 214 -2.69 -14.60 10.88
CA LYS A 214 -3.24 -15.84 11.44
C LYS A 214 -4.46 -16.28 10.62
N ALA A 215 -4.76 -17.56 10.66
CA ALA A 215 -5.93 -18.11 9.96
C ALA A 215 -7.22 -17.52 10.51
N ASP A 216 -7.95 -16.87 9.61
CA ASP A 216 -9.41 -16.89 9.63
C ASP A 216 -9.86 -18.36 9.63
N PRO A 217 -10.80 -18.80 10.47
CA PRO A 217 -11.37 -20.14 10.43
C PRO A 217 -11.74 -20.64 9.01
N ASP A 218 -12.08 -19.71 8.10
CA ASP A 218 -12.45 -20.01 6.72
C ASP A 218 -11.25 -20.05 5.73
N HIS A 219 -10.04 -19.70 6.15
CA HIS A 219 -8.83 -19.67 5.30
C HIS A 219 -7.77 -20.66 5.80
N VAL A 220 -7.61 -21.76 5.07
CA VAL A 220 -6.65 -22.84 5.33
C VAL A 220 -5.22 -22.29 5.52
N THR A 221 -4.58 -22.71 6.61
CA THR A 221 -3.22 -22.33 7.07
C THR A 221 -2.11 -22.46 6.03
N VAL A 222 -2.26 -23.35 5.05
CA VAL A 222 -1.29 -23.56 3.97
C VAL A 222 -1.26 -22.36 3.00
N THR A 223 -2.40 -21.71 2.75
CA THR A 223 -2.52 -20.56 1.84
C THR A 223 -1.84 -19.31 2.42
N LEU A 224 -1.94 -19.10 3.75
CA LEU A 224 -1.36 -17.92 4.42
C LEU A 224 0.18 -17.89 4.33
N HIS A 225 0.83 -19.04 4.47
CA HIS A 225 2.29 -19.12 4.35
C HIS A 225 2.77 -18.99 2.91
N LEU A 226 2.03 -19.53 1.93
CA LEU A 226 2.34 -19.36 0.51
C LEU A 226 2.14 -17.91 0.08
N ASP A 227 1.05 -17.28 0.51
CA ASP A 227 0.76 -15.89 0.16
C ASP A 227 1.85 -14.95 0.67
N ARG A 228 2.31 -15.16 1.90
CA ARG A 228 3.39 -14.38 2.53
C ARG A 228 4.75 -14.56 1.88
N ARG A 229 4.98 -15.63 1.10
CA ARG A 229 6.23 -15.88 0.38
C ARG A 229 6.28 -15.19 -0.98
N PHE A 230 5.14 -14.81 -1.55
CA PHE A 230 5.15 -14.06 -2.81
C PHE A 230 5.90 -12.73 -2.63
N ARG A 231 6.92 -12.51 -3.46
CA ARG A 231 7.61 -11.22 -3.51
C ARG A 231 6.65 -10.17 -4.08
N THR A 232 6.21 -9.27 -3.20
CA THR A 232 5.28 -8.19 -3.49
C THR A 232 5.85 -6.89 -2.94
N GLY A 233 5.47 -5.77 -3.55
CA GLY A 233 5.78 -4.43 -3.05
C GLY A 233 6.51 -3.57 -4.06
N THR A 234 6.61 -2.29 -3.74
CA THR A 234 7.25 -1.28 -4.59
C THR A 234 8.77 -1.27 -4.40
N ALA A 235 9.53 -1.64 -5.43
CA ALA A 235 10.98 -1.92 -5.36
C ALA A 235 11.84 -0.89 -4.57
N PRO A 236 11.72 0.44 -4.79
CA PRO A 236 12.44 1.42 -3.97
C PRO A 236 12.16 1.37 -2.47
N PHE A 237 10.99 0.89 -2.05
CA PHE A 237 10.55 0.84 -0.66
C PHE A 237 10.59 -0.57 -0.07
N MET A 238 10.76 -1.60 -0.89
CA MET A 238 10.84 -3.00 -0.43
C MET A 238 12.05 -3.24 0.49
N ALA A 239 11.87 -4.03 1.54
CA ALA A 239 12.91 -4.46 2.46
C ALA A 239 14.06 -5.21 1.75
N ILE A 240 15.30 -5.11 2.26
CA ILE A 240 16.49 -5.74 1.66
C ILE A 240 16.30 -7.25 1.50
N ASP A 241 15.82 -7.94 2.55
CA ASP A 241 15.58 -9.39 2.51
C ASP A 241 14.69 -9.82 1.34
N LEU A 242 13.66 -9.03 1.04
CA LEU A 242 12.69 -9.29 -0.02
C LEU A 242 13.23 -8.92 -1.42
N LEU A 243 14.23 -8.04 -1.48
CA LEU A 243 14.93 -7.69 -2.72
C LEU A 243 15.96 -8.76 -3.12
N GLU A 244 16.65 -9.34 -2.14
CA GLU A 244 17.75 -10.30 -2.34
C GLU A 244 17.25 -11.71 -2.73
N GLU A 245 16.17 -12.18 -2.12
CA GLU A 245 15.70 -13.54 -2.28
C GLU A 245 14.23 -13.60 -2.69
N ASN A 246 13.93 -14.47 -3.66
CA ASN A 246 12.56 -14.88 -3.94
C ASN A 246 12.07 -15.81 -2.82
N ASP A 247 10.77 -15.81 -2.54
CA ASP A 247 10.10 -16.74 -1.62
C ASP A 247 10.41 -16.56 -0.13
N LYS A 248 10.91 -15.38 0.29
CA LYS A 248 11.00 -15.01 1.70
C LYS A 248 9.63 -14.71 2.29
N ILE A 249 9.40 -15.19 3.51
CA ILE A 249 8.22 -14.82 4.27
C ILE A 249 8.27 -13.32 4.58
N HIS A 250 7.21 -12.60 4.22
CA HIS A 250 7.03 -11.22 4.60
C HIS A 250 6.68 -11.13 6.10
N TRP A 251 7.47 -10.38 6.87
CA TRP A 251 7.31 -10.14 8.31
C TRP A 251 7.00 -8.66 8.58
N VAL A 252 6.48 -8.36 9.77
CA VAL A 252 6.18 -6.97 10.19
C VAL A 252 7.39 -6.04 10.09
N ARG A 253 8.60 -6.53 10.38
CA ARG A 253 9.83 -5.75 10.23
C ARG A 253 10.10 -5.27 8.80
N HIS A 254 9.60 -5.98 7.78
CA HIS A 254 9.76 -5.56 6.39
C HIS A 254 8.84 -4.38 6.04
N ASP A 255 7.62 -4.34 6.59
CA ASP A 255 6.74 -3.17 6.50
C ASP A 255 7.38 -1.97 7.23
N LEU A 256 7.98 -2.19 8.42
CA LEU A 256 8.73 -1.14 9.14
C LEU A 256 9.96 -0.66 8.36
N GLU A 257 10.72 -1.57 7.73
CA GLU A 257 11.84 -1.19 6.87
C GLU A 257 11.36 -0.36 5.67
N SER A 258 10.19 -0.68 5.13
CA SER A 258 9.55 0.10 4.06
C SER A 258 9.23 1.52 4.52
N VAL A 259 8.77 1.72 5.77
CA VAL A 259 8.60 3.05 6.37
C VAL A 259 9.93 3.81 6.44
N LEU A 260 11.02 3.17 6.87
CA LEU A 260 12.36 3.79 6.86
C LEU A 260 12.75 4.26 5.45
N TRP A 261 12.51 3.41 4.43
CA TRP A 261 12.81 3.78 3.04
C TRP A 261 11.94 4.92 2.53
N VAL A 262 10.68 5.02 2.95
CA VAL A 262 9.82 6.17 2.66
C VAL A 262 10.36 7.44 3.30
N ILE A 263 10.76 7.39 4.59
CA ILE A 263 11.36 8.53 5.29
C ILE A 263 12.59 9.02 4.53
N ILE A 264 13.57 8.14 4.27
CA ILE A 264 14.82 8.48 3.58
C ILE A 264 14.55 9.03 2.17
N TRP A 265 13.64 8.41 1.43
CA TRP A 265 13.31 8.83 0.07
C TRP A 265 12.68 10.22 0.04
N TYR A 266 11.68 10.45 0.89
CA TYR A 266 10.94 11.70 0.88
C TYR A 266 11.80 12.86 1.36
N THR A 267 12.45 12.72 2.52
CA THR A 267 13.22 13.80 3.14
C THR A 267 14.47 14.17 2.34
N ALA A 268 15.06 13.25 1.58
CA ALA A 268 16.23 13.54 0.74
C ALA A 268 15.87 14.13 -0.63
N ARG A 269 14.62 13.98 -1.10
CA ARG A 269 14.23 14.33 -2.47
C ARG A 269 13.24 15.48 -2.59
N TYR A 270 12.43 15.74 -1.56
CA TYR A 270 11.33 16.70 -1.66
C TYR A 270 11.61 18.00 -0.89
N HIS A 271 11.16 19.10 -1.46
CA HIS A 271 11.12 20.43 -0.84
C HIS A 271 9.83 21.12 -1.28
N GLU A 272 9.01 21.55 -0.32
CA GLU A 272 7.68 22.11 -0.57
C GLU A 272 6.78 21.27 -1.50
N GLY A 273 6.91 19.95 -1.44
CA GLY A 273 6.13 19.02 -2.26
C GLY A 273 6.65 18.81 -3.69
N ILE A 274 7.74 19.48 -4.04
CA ILE A 274 8.43 19.33 -5.33
C ILE A 274 9.65 18.44 -5.14
N GLU A 275 9.84 17.50 -6.06
CA GLU A 275 11.06 16.70 -6.12
C GLU A 275 12.24 17.56 -6.61
N THR A 276 13.14 17.94 -5.71
CA THR A 276 14.27 18.86 -5.98
C THR A 276 15.60 18.14 -6.17
N THR A 277 15.73 16.88 -5.73
CA THR A 277 16.99 16.13 -5.85
C THR A 277 16.82 14.79 -6.55
N MET A 278 17.94 14.28 -7.08
CA MET A 278 18.04 12.93 -7.64
C MET A 278 18.62 11.92 -6.64
N ALA A 279 18.66 12.24 -5.34
CA ALA A 279 19.19 11.35 -4.30
C ALA A 279 18.48 9.99 -4.33
N PHE A 280 19.23 8.89 -4.45
CA PHE A 280 18.69 7.53 -4.60
C PHE A 280 17.93 7.25 -5.90
N GLN A 281 18.08 8.05 -6.98
CA GLN A 281 17.40 7.83 -8.27
C GLN A 281 17.62 6.42 -8.84
N ILE A 282 18.78 5.85 -8.55
CA ILE A 282 19.16 4.49 -8.92
C ILE A 282 18.22 3.42 -8.35
N TRP A 283 17.50 3.67 -7.24
CA TRP A 283 16.47 2.75 -6.75
C TRP A 283 15.26 2.66 -7.67
N ARG A 284 15.00 3.70 -8.47
CA ARG A 284 13.91 3.73 -9.47
C ARG A 284 14.30 3.05 -10.78
N LYS A 285 15.60 3.05 -11.11
CA LYS A 285 16.11 2.70 -12.44
C LYS A 285 16.85 1.36 -12.51
N SER A 286 17.08 0.70 -11.38
CA SER A 286 17.90 -0.51 -11.32
C SER A 286 17.08 -1.76 -11.01
N ASP A 287 17.68 -2.91 -11.28
CA ASP A 287 17.19 -4.19 -10.79
C ASP A 287 17.23 -4.29 -9.25
N MET A 288 16.45 -5.22 -8.70
CA MET A 288 16.28 -5.42 -7.26
C MET A 288 17.59 -5.65 -6.51
N ALA A 289 18.52 -6.41 -7.09
CA ALA A 289 19.81 -6.73 -6.46
C ALA A 289 20.66 -5.47 -6.29
N ARG A 290 20.69 -4.59 -7.30
CA ARG A 290 21.37 -3.28 -7.20
C ARG A 290 20.71 -2.34 -6.19
N ILE A 291 19.40 -2.42 -6.00
CA ILE A 291 18.68 -1.68 -4.96
C ILE A 291 19.12 -2.18 -3.58
N ALA A 292 19.10 -3.49 -3.36
CA ALA A 292 19.49 -4.12 -2.10
C ALA A 292 20.91 -3.72 -1.68
N VAL A 293 21.88 -3.83 -2.59
CA VAL A 293 23.29 -3.46 -2.32
C VAL A 293 23.42 -2.00 -1.87
N GLN A 294 22.63 -1.09 -2.44
CA GLN A 294 22.71 0.32 -2.06
C GLN A 294 22.03 0.65 -0.74
N LYS A 295 20.92 -0.01 -0.45
CA LYS A 295 20.27 0.07 0.86
C LYS A 295 21.19 -0.46 1.95
N ALA A 296 21.82 -1.62 1.74
CA ALA A 296 22.79 -2.20 2.68
C ALA A 296 23.99 -1.27 2.94
N ARG A 297 24.43 -0.49 1.93
CA ARG A 297 25.48 0.53 2.12
C ARG A 297 25.06 1.64 3.09
N LEU A 298 23.78 2.01 3.17
CA LEU A 298 23.31 3.03 4.10
C LEU A 298 23.42 2.59 5.57
N PHE A 299 23.26 1.30 5.86
CA PHE A 299 23.44 0.75 7.20
C PHE A 299 24.87 0.90 7.73
N THR A 300 25.88 0.86 6.84
CA THR A 300 27.30 1.05 7.22
C THR A 300 27.80 2.47 6.99
N LYS A 301 27.17 3.22 6.08
CA LYS A 301 27.58 4.57 5.66
C LYS A 301 26.41 5.55 5.70
N ALA A 302 25.83 5.74 6.88
CA ALA A 302 24.70 6.67 7.09
C ALA A 302 24.97 8.11 6.61
N ARG A 303 26.25 8.52 6.49
CA ARG A 303 26.66 9.81 5.89
C ARG A 303 26.28 9.98 4.42
N MET A 304 25.87 8.92 3.73
CA MET A 304 25.35 9.01 2.36
C MET A 304 23.93 9.56 2.29
N TYR A 305 23.23 9.64 3.42
CA TYR A 305 21.93 10.28 3.53
C TYR A 305 22.10 11.76 3.93
N GLU A 306 21.52 12.63 3.11
CA GLU A 306 21.44 14.07 3.32
C GLU A 306 19.99 14.50 3.05
N PRO A 307 19.23 14.96 4.05
CA PRO A 307 17.90 15.51 3.82
C PRO A 307 17.99 16.89 3.15
N THR A 308 16.91 17.30 2.50
CA THR A 308 16.73 18.69 2.08
C THR A 308 16.64 19.61 3.31
N GLU A 309 16.94 20.89 3.14
CA GLU A 309 16.95 21.90 4.22
C GLU A 309 15.69 21.84 5.09
N HIS A 310 14.55 21.69 4.43
CA HIS A 310 13.23 21.66 5.05
C HIS A 310 13.01 20.47 5.99
N PHE A 311 13.65 19.33 5.71
CA PHE A 311 13.54 18.10 6.49
C PHE A 311 14.79 17.81 7.34
N LEU A 312 15.71 18.77 7.48
CA LEU A 312 16.85 18.69 8.40
C LEU A 312 16.43 18.28 9.83
N PRO A 313 15.33 18.79 10.42
CA PRO A 313 14.90 18.36 11.75
C PRO A 313 14.66 16.85 11.87
N LEU A 314 14.32 16.16 10.77
CA LEU A 314 14.03 14.71 10.76
C LEU A 314 15.28 13.85 10.57
N ALA A 315 16.46 14.46 10.37
CA ALA A 315 17.73 13.73 10.35
C ALA A 315 17.99 12.95 11.65
N VAL A 316 17.42 13.42 12.77
CA VAL A 316 17.53 12.79 14.09
C VAL A 316 16.88 11.41 14.15
N TRP A 317 15.90 11.12 13.29
CA TRP A 317 15.27 9.80 13.19
C TRP A 317 16.09 8.81 12.37
N VAL A 318 16.68 9.27 11.25
CA VAL A 318 17.23 8.37 10.23
C VAL A 318 18.46 7.61 10.71
N ARG A 319 19.38 8.28 11.42
CA ARG A 319 20.61 7.60 11.90
C ARG A 319 20.31 6.49 12.92
N PRO A 320 19.48 6.71 13.97
CA PRO A 320 19.09 5.64 14.87
C PRO A 320 18.29 4.52 14.17
N LEU A 321 17.38 4.85 13.24
CA LEU A 321 16.67 3.82 12.46
C LEU A 321 17.65 2.96 11.65
N LEU A 322 18.56 3.58 10.89
CA LEU A 322 19.58 2.84 10.12
C LEU A 322 20.43 1.93 11.02
N ARG A 323 20.78 2.39 12.23
CA ARG A 323 21.51 1.58 13.21
C ARG A 323 20.68 0.39 13.70
N MET A 324 19.43 0.60 14.08
CA MET A 324 18.53 -0.46 14.53
C MET A 324 18.38 -1.57 13.48
N PHE A 325 18.20 -1.20 12.20
CA PHE A 325 18.15 -2.20 11.12
C PHE A 325 19.50 -2.85 10.84
N ALA A 326 20.62 -2.13 10.96
CA ALA A 326 21.96 -2.70 10.80
C ALA A 326 22.26 -3.77 11.86
N GLU A 327 21.93 -3.50 13.12
CA GLU A 327 22.07 -4.45 14.25
C GLU A 327 21.17 -5.67 14.04
N GLY A 328 19.90 -5.46 13.64
CA GLY A 328 19.01 -6.55 13.27
C GLY A 328 19.56 -7.42 12.12
N GLN A 329 20.14 -6.81 11.09
CA GLN A 329 20.73 -7.55 9.97
C GLN A 329 21.91 -8.44 10.42
N GLN A 330 22.72 -8.01 11.38
CA GLN A 330 23.77 -8.85 11.95
C GLN A 330 23.19 -10.11 12.61
N VAL A 331 22.11 -9.96 13.38
CA VAL A 331 21.41 -11.12 13.99
C VAL A 331 20.86 -12.06 12.92
N ARG A 332 20.23 -11.53 11.86
CA ARG A 332 19.75 -12.32 10.72
C ARG A 332 20.87 -13.13 10.07
N ASP A 333 22.02 -12.51 9.85
CA ASP A 333 23.17 -13.13 9.20
C ASP A 333 23.78 -14.23 10.09
N GLU A 334 23.83 -14.02 11.40
CA GLU A 334 24.24 -15.04 12.37
C GLU A 334 23.27 -16.24 12.40
N ILE A 335 21.95 -16.00 12.41
CA ILE A 335 20.93 -17.05 12.33
C ILE A 335 21.12 -17.86 11.05
N SER A 336 21.29 -17.16 9.91
CA SER A 336 21.47 -17.78 8.60
C SER A 336 22.76 -18.59 8.51
N TYR A 337 23.85 -18.08 9.09
CA TYR A 337 25.14 -18.77 9.16
C TYR A 337 25.04 -20.06 9.99
N LYS A 338 24.46 -19.97 11.19
CA LYS A 338 24.25 -21.13 12.07
C LYS A 338 23.36 -22.19 11.40
N ALA A 339 22.29 -21.77 10.74
CA ALA A 339 21.42 -22.70 10.01
C ALA A 339 22.14 -23.43 8.87
N LYS A 340 23.07 -22.77 8.17
CA LYS A 340 23.77 -23.34 7.02
C LYS A 340 25.01 -24.17 7.39
N TYR A 341 25.74 -23.79 8.45
CA TYR A 341 27.05 -24.37 8.77
C TYR A 341 27.18 -24.92 10.20
N GLY A 342 26.16 -24.76 11.06
CA GLY A 342 26.22 -25.01 12.50
C GLY A 342 26.15 -26.48 12.95
N GLY A 343 26.05 -27.46 12.04
CA GLY A 343 26.30 -28.88 12.32
C GLY A 343 25.41 -29.60 13.35
N GLY A 344 24.35 -28.98 13.89
CA GLY A 344 23.49 -29.58 14.92
C GLY A 344 22.00 -29.38 14.66
N GLN A 345 21.17 -30.34 15.14
CA GLN A 345 19.72 -30.22 15.23
C GLN A 345 19.34 -29.10 16.22
N THR A 346 19.43 -27.84 15.80
CA THR A 346 18.79 -26.74 16.55
C THR A 346 17.40 -26.52 15.99
N SER A 347 16.40 -26.99 16.72
CA SER A 347 14.97 -26.72 16.49
C SER A 347 14.55 -25.28 16.80
N GLU A 348 15.46 -24.44 17.28
CA GLU A 348 15.22 -23.02 17.50
C GLU A 348 15.44 -22.27 16.20
N THR A 349 14.37 -22.16 15.40
CA THR A 349 14.24 -21.08 14.44
C THR A 349 14.27 -19.78 15.25
N GLY A 350 15.41 -19.09 15.28
CA GLY A 350 15.53 -17.81 15.97
C GLY A 350 14.41 -16.84 15.56
N ASP A 351 14.12 -15.85 16.39
CA ASP A 351 13.08 -14.86 16.11
C ASP A 351 13.41 -14.07 14.84
N LEU A 352 12.92 -14.54 13.69
CA LEU A 352 13.09 -13.92 12.39
C LEU A 352 12.12 -12.76 12.14
N GLU A 353 11.07 -12.66 12.96
CA GLU A 353 10.04 -11.63 12.83
C GLU A 353 10.54 -10.28 13.35
N THR A 354 11.22 -10.29 14.51
CA THR A 354 11.78 -9.07 15.14
C THR A 354 13.31 -9.05 15.18
N LEU A 355 13.97 -10.11 14.69
CA LEU A 355 15.42 -10.31 14.74
C LEU A 355 15.95 -10.27 16.18
N GLY A 356 15.31 -11.04 17.06
CA GLY A 356 15.67 -11.12 18.48
C GLY A 356 15.34 -9.85 19.28
N GLY A 357 14.23 -9.19 18.97
CA GLY A 357 13.75 -7.99 19.66
C GLY A 357 14.35 -6.67 19.19
N HIS A 358 15.24 -6.68 18.20
CA HIS A 358 15.89 -5.46 17.70
C HIS A 358 14.90 -4.55 16.94
N ILE A 359 14.05 -5.14 16.10
CA ILE A 359 13.11 -4.41 15.26
C ILE A 359 11.69 -4.67 15.76
N THR A 360 11.18 -3.79 16.60
CA THR A 360 9.81 -3.82 17.12
C THR A 360 9.12 -2.47 16.89
N TYR A 361 7.79 -2.43 17.01
CA TYR A 361 7.08 -1.14 17.03
C TYR A 361 7.55 -0.23 18.17
N GLN A 362 7.86 -0.80 19.33
CA GLN A 362 8.29 -0.01 20.48
C GLN A 362 9.63 0.66 20.22
N THR A 363 10.62 -0.07 19.71
CA THR A 363 11.94 0.49 19.38
C THR A 363 11.83 1.50 18.22
N PHE A 364 11.01 1.21 17.20
CA PHE A 364 10.78 2.12 16.08
C PHE A 364 10.10 3.43 16.52
N LEU A 365 8.98 3.35 17.26
CA LEU A 365 8.23 4.51 17.74
C LEU A 365 9.04 5.36 18.73
N HIS A 366 9.84 4.72 19.59
CA HIS A 366 10.76 5.43 20.48
C HIS A 366 11.74 6.32 19.70
N ILE A 367 12.29 5.82 18.59
CA ILE A 367 13.18 6.61 17.72
C ILE A 367 12.42 7.78 17.08
N LEU A 368 11.12 7.63 16.78
CA LEU A 368 10.28 8.71 16.27
C LEU A 368 9.89 9.74 17.35
N GLY A 369 10.28 9.54 18.61
CA GLY A 369 9.96 10.43 19.73
C GLY A 369 8.64 10.11 20.43
N GLU A 370 8.08 8.92 20.20
CA GLU A 370 6.85 8.44 20.83
C GLU A 370 7.19 7.52 22.03
N ALA A 371 6.53 7.75 23.17
CA ALA A 371 6.75 7.02 24.42
C ALA A 371 5.99 5.69 24.48
#